data_AF-A0A3R7FF37-F1
#
_entry.id   AF-A0A3R7FF37-F1
#
_cell.length_a   1.000
_cell.length_b   1.000
_cell.length_c   1.000
_cell.angle_alpha   90.00
_cell.angle_beta   90.00
_cell.angle_gamma   90.00
#
_symmetry.space_group_name_H-M   'P 1'
#
loop_
_entity.id
_entity.type
_entity.pdbx_description
1 polymer ?
#
loop_
_entity_poly.entity_id
_entity_poly.type
_entity_poly.pdbx_seq_one_letter_code
_entity_poly.pdbx_strand_id
1 'polypeptide(L)'
;MSLHIAVDLNEAFVPVAVDEAGGFAGFRETAMKTNSLVDRLRKLTLPAVDDVRDGLASYIETVERADELEAKIERTDELIDEIVYELYGLTDEEIEIFEEAVGE
;
A
#
# COMPACT_ATOMS: atom_id res chain seq x y z
N MET A 1 20.00 -5.24 10.49
CA MET A 1 19.14 -4.05 10.63
C MET A 1 19.32 -3.07 9.46
N SER A 2 20.50 -2.51 9.20
CA SER A 2 20.72 -1.57 8.08
C SER A 2 20.36 -2.07 6.67
N LEU A 3 20.46 -3.38 6.40
CA LEU A 3 20.17 -3.92 5.08
C LEU A 3 18.66 -3.99 4.77
N HIS A 4 17.81 -4.18 5.79
CA HIS A 4 16.34 -4.27 5.62
C HIS A 4 15.79 -2.89 5.23
N ILE A 5 16.16 -1.86 5.98
CA ILE A 5 15.74 -0.48 5.76
C ILE A 5 16.11 0.02 4.35
N ALA A 6 17.25 -0.40 3.82
CA ALA A 6 17.66 -0.05 2.46
C ALA A 6 16.83 -0.75 1.37
N VAL A 7 16.32 -1.95 1.65
CA VAL A 7 15.40 -2.68 0.75
C VAL A 7 14.02 -2.03 0.81
N ASP A 8 13.50 -1.81 2.02
CA ASP A 8 12.19 -1.18 2.25
C ASP A 8 12.12 0.23 1.63
N LEU A 9 13.21 0.99 1.72
CA LEU A 9 13.31 2.30 1.07
C LEU A 9 13.19 2.18 -0.44
N ASN A 10 13.85 1.20 -1.07
CA ASN A 10 13.74 1.02 -2.52
C ASN A 10 12.34 0.58 -2.92
N GLU A 11 11.72 -0.33 -2.17
CA GLU A 11 10.39 -0.84 -2.46
C GLU A 11 9.32 0.25 -2.34
N ALA A 12 9.40 1.11 -1.32
CA ALA A 12 8.49 2.24 -1.16
C ALA A 12 8.77 3.39 -2.16
N PHE A 13 10.05 3.67 -2.44
CA PHE A 13 10.45 4.86 -3.19
C PHE A 13 10.42 4.67 -4.72
N VAL A 14 10.83 3.50 -5.21
CA VAL A 14 10.99 3.25 -6.65
C VAL A 14 9.68 3.36 -7.43
N PRO A 15 8.53 2.79 -6.98
CA PRO A 15 7.26 2.95 -7.67
C PRO A 15 6.86 4.42 -7.81
N VAL A 16 6.97 5.20 -6.73
CA VAL A 16 6.68 6.64 -6.72
C VAL A 16 7.62 7.40 -7.67
N ALA A 17 8.92 7.09 -7.64
CA ALA A 17 9.89 7.73 -8.53
C ALA A 17 9.66 7.40 -10.01
N VAL A 18 9.01 6.27 -10.32
CA VAL A 18 8.64 5.85 -11.67
C VAL A 18 7.33 6.51 -12.11
N ASP A 19 6.32 6.55 -11.25
CA ASP A 19 4.98 7.06 -11.55
C ASP A 19 4.91 8.59 -11.62
N GLU A 20 5.79 9.30 -10.91
CA GLU A 20 5.86 10.76 -10.94
C GLU A 20 6.41 11.25 -12.31
N ALA A 21 5.51 11.39 -13.28
CA ALA A 21 5.72 11.67 -14.71
C ALA A 21 6.29 13.07 -15.04
N GLY A 22 7.23 13.56 -14.22
CA GLY A 22 8.01 14.79 -14.44
C GLY A 22 9.50 14.62 -14.14
N GLY A 23 9.87 13.45 -13.62
CA GLY A 23 11.23 13.12 -13.28
C GLY A 23 11.58 13.50 -11.84
N PHE A 24 11.44 12.52 -10.96
CA PHE A 24 11.77 12.61 -9.55
C PHE A 24 13.16 12.03 -9.29
N ALA A 25 13.96 12.59 -8.35
CA ALA A 25 15.30 12.10 -8.02
C ALA A 25 16.28 11.94 -9.23
N GLY A 26 16.07 12.71 -10.29
CA GLY A 26 16.86 12.61 -11.53
C GLY A 26 16.43 11.47 -12.47
N PHE A 27 15.41 10.69 -12.11
CA PHE A 27 14.72 9.79 -13.03
C PHE A 27 13.95 10.60 -14.07
N ARG A 28 13.77 10.06 -15.28
CA ARG A 28 12.94 10.64 -16.34
C ARG A 28 12.44 9.51 -17.20
N GLU A 29 11.13 9.33 -17.31
CA GLU A 29 10.52 8.21 -18.04
C GLU A 29 11.05 8.14 -19.50
N THR A 30 11.01 9.27 -20.22
CA THR A 30 11.50 9.41 -21.59
C THR A 30 12.93 9.98 -21.65
N ALA A 31 13.85 9.23 -22.28
CA ALA A 31 15.24 9.64 -22.47
C ALA A 31 15.50 10.07 -23.92
N MET A 32 15.85 11.34 -24.16
CA MET A 32 16.32 11.82 -25.46
C MET A 32 17.78 11.43 -25.77
N LYS A 33 18.48 10.76 -24.83
CA LYS A 33 19.89 10.36 -24.96
C LYS A 33 20.04 8.84 -24.93
N THR A 34 21.05 8.34 -25.64
CA THR A 34 21.39 6.92 -25.85
C THR A 34 22.04 6.25 -24.63
N ASN A 35 21.58 6.54 -23.41
CA ASN A 35 22.08 5.85 -22.21
C ASN A 35 21.14 4.70 -21.81
N SER A 36 21.72 3.61 -21.33
CA SER A 36 20.97 2.40 -20.96
C SER A 36 20.07 2.66 -19.73
N LEU A 37 19.05 1.81 -19.56
CA LEU A 37 18.20 1.83 -18.36
C LEU A 37 19.03 1.64 -17.07
N VAL A 38 20.08 0.82 -17.12
CA VAL A 38 21.00 0.58 -15.99
C VAL A 38 21.79 1.84 -15.64
N ASP A 39 22.26 2.59 -16.64
CA ASP A 39 22.98 3.85 -16.40
C ASP A 39 22.08 4.94 -15.83
N ARG A 40 20.77 4.87 -16.09
CA ARG A 40 19.77 5.75 -15.47
C ARG A 40 19.53 5.35 -14.02
N LEU A 41 19.38 4.05 -13.73
CA LEU A 41 19.22 3.55 -12.37
C LEU A 41 20.40 3.94 -11.48
N ARG A 42 21.63 3.83 -11.99
CA ARG A 42 22.86 4.24 -11.28
C ARG A 42 22.95 5.75 -10.98
N LYS A 43 22.19 6.58 -11.70
CA LYS A 43 22.16 8.04 -11.51
C LYS A 43 21.00 8.51 -10.65
N LEU A 44 20.09 7.60 -10.27
CA LEU A 44 18.98 7.90 -9.39
C LEU A 44 19.55 8.32 -8.03
N THR A 45 19.15 9.50 -7.57
CA THR A 45 19.67 10.06 -6.32
C THR A 45 18.77 9.61 -5.18
N LEU A 46 19.23 8.65 -4.39
CA LEU A 46 18.53 8.23 -3.18
C LEU A 46 18.91 9.13 -2.00
N PRO A 47 17.97 9.42 -1.08
CA PRO A 47 18.31 10.05 0.19
C PRO A 47 19.26 9.18 0.99
N ALA A 48 20.08 9.79 1.85
CA ALA A 48 20.94 9.02 2.75
C ALA A 48 20.06 8.25 3.75
N VAL A 49 20.38 6.98 3.97
CA VAL A 49 19.58 6.10 4.83
C VAL A 49 19.41 6.68 6.24
N ASP A 50 20.46 7.30 6.79
CA ASP A 50 20.40 7.90 8.13
C ASP A 50 19.40 9.07 8.22
N ASP A 51 19.15 9.80 7.13
CA ASP A 51 18.23 10.94 7.12
C ASP A 51 16.76 10.50 7.11
N VAL A 52 16.47 9.31 6.58
CA VAL A 52 15.10 8.80 6.39
C VAL A 52 14.76 7.62 7.27
N ARG A 53 15.73 7.04 7.98
CA ARG A 53 15.58 5.80 8.77
C ARG A 53 14.39 5.86 9.71
N ASP A 54 14.33 6.89 10.55
CA ASP A 54 13.34 6.98 11.62
C ASP A 54 11.94 7.28 11.04
N GLY A 55 11.89 8.09 9.96
CA GLY A 55 10.66 8.37 9.23
C GLY A 55 10.10 7.15 8.50
N LEU A 56 10.96 6.36 7.85
CA LEU A 56 10.58 5.13 7.17
C LEU A 56 10.13 4.07 8.18
N ALA A 57 10.81 3.94 9.31
CA ALA A 57 10.38 3.04 10.38
C ALA A 57 8.98 3.40 10.91
N SER A 58 8.72 4.69 11.15
CA SER A 58 7.40 5.17 11.57
C SER A 58 6.33 4.97 10.50
N TYR A 59 6.68 5.12 9.22
CA TYR A 59 5.77 4.85 8.11
C TYR A 59 5.36 3.38 8.07
N ILE A 60 6.33 2.46 8.15
CA ILE A 60 6.07 1.02 8.15
C ILE A 60 5.17 0.64 9.33
N GLU A 61 5.47 1.10 10.54
CA GLU A 61 4.62 0.84 11.72
C GLU A 61 3.18 1.36 11.52
N THR A 62 3.03 2.51 10.86
CA THR A 62 1.71 3.10 10.59
C THR A 62 0.94 2.27 9.57
N VAL A 63 1.59 1.77 8.53
CA VAL A 63 0.98 0.89 7.52
C VAL A 63 0.56 -0.43 8.15
N GLU A 64 1.44 -1.09 8.92
CA GLU A 64 1.13 -2.33 9.63
C GLU A 64 -0.08 -2.15 10.56
N ARG A 65 -0.13 -1.01 11.28
CA ARG A 65 -1.27 -0.68 12.13
C ARG A 65 -2.55 -0.41 11.33
N ALA A 66 -2.44 0.17 10.15
CA ALA A 66 -3.59 0.39 9.27
C ALA A 66 -4.16 -0.95 8.80
N ASP A 67 -3.31 -1.88 8.34
CA ASP A 67 -3.72 -3.22 7.92
C ASP A 67 -4.36 -4.00 9.09
N GLU A 68 -3.82 -3.88 10.30
CA GLU A 68 -4.44 -4.46 11.49
C GLU A 68 -5.81 -3.89 11.81
N LEU A 69 -6.04 -2.60 11.53
CA LEU A 69 -7.32 -1.94 11.75
C LEU A 69 -8.32 -2.32 10.67
N GLU A 70 -7.90 -2.40 9.41
CA GLU A 70 -8.72 -2.87 8.29
C GLU A 70 -9.25 -4.28 8.58
N ALA A 71 -8.36 -5.20 8.97
CA ALA A 71 -8.74 -6.56 9.33
C ALA A 71 -9.65 -6.64 10.58
N LYS A 72 -9.69 -5.60 11.43
CA LYS A 72 -10.64 -5.53 12.55
C LYS A 72 -11.98 -4.97 12.10
N ILE A 73 -11.99 -4.04 11.15
CA ILE A 73 -13.19 -3.47 10.55
C ILE A 73 -13.93 -4.58 9.80
N GLU A 74 -13.25 -5.31 8.90
CA GLU A 74 -13.84 -6.44 8.17
C GLU A 74 -14.48 -7.47 9.12
N ARG A 75 -13.75 -7.89 10.15
CA ARG A 75 -14.29 -8.80 11.18
C ARG A 75 -15.46 -8.23 11.95
N THR A 76 -15.48 -6.91 12.17
CA THR A 76 -16.60 -6.27 12.86
C THR A 76 -17.82 -6.19 11.95
N ASP A 77 -17.63 -5.92 10.66
CA ASP A 77 -18.70 -5.88 9.66
C ASP A 77 -19.34 -7.27 9.52
N GLU A 78 -18.54 -8.34 9.43
CA GLU A 78 -19.04 -9.73 9.43
C GLU A 78 -19.88 -10.04 10.69
N LEU A 79 -19.42 -9.61 11.86
CA LEU A 79 -20.16 -9.81 13.12
C LEU A 79 -21.44 -8.96 13.17
N ILE A 80 -21.43 -7.76 12.59
CA ILE A 80 -22.62 -6.92 12.51
C ILE A 80 -23.67 -7.62 11.64
N ASP A 81 -23.28 -8.16 10.49
CA ASP A 81 -24.18 -8.87 9.59
C ASP A 81 -24.80 -10.10 10.28
N GLU A 82 -23.98 -10.92 10.94
CA GLU A 82 -24.46 -12.07 11.74
C GLU A 82 -25.50 -11.65 12.78
N ILE A 83 -25.20 -10.60 13.56
CA ILE A 83 -26.10 -10.08 14.60
C ILE A 83 -27.40 -9.55 13.98
N VAL A 84 -27.32 -8.82 12.86
CA VAL A 84 -28.50 -8.27 12.18
C VAL A 84 -29.38 -9.41 11.67
N TYR A 85 -28.78 -10.44 11.07
CA TYR A 85 -29.52 -11.61 10.57
C TYR A 85 -30.21 -12.37 11.68
N GLU A 86 -29.53 -12.58 12.82
CA GLU A 86 -30.12 -13.22 14.00
C GLU A 86 -31.26 -12.37 14.58
N LEU A 87 -31.07 -11.05 14.73
CA LEU A 87 -32.07 -10.16 15.33
C LEU A 87 -33.37 -10.08 14.52
N TYR A 88 -33.27 -10.15 13.19
CA TYR A 88 -34.44 -10.13 12.31
C TYR A 88 -34.94 -11.54 11.93
N GLY A 89 -34.21 -12.59 12.31
CA GLY A 89 -34.58 -13.98 12.03
C GLY A 89 -34.66 -14.29 10.54
N LEU A 90 -33.75 -13.70 9.75
CA LEU A 90 -33.71 -13.87 8.30
C LEU A 90 -33.39 -15.32 7.94
N THR A 91 -34.05 -15.81 6.90
CA THR A 91 -33.74 -17.11 6.29
C THR A 91 -32.57 -17.00 5.32
N ASP A 92 -31.93 -18.13 5.00
CA ASP A 92 -30.82 -18.19 4.04
C ASP A 92 -31.20 -17.55 2.67
N GLU A 93 -32.45 -17.74 2.23
CA GLU A 93 -32.97 -17.13 0.98
C GLU A 93 -33.09 -15.60 1.08
N GLU A 94 -33.46 -15.06 2.25
CA GLU A 94 -33.58 -13.61 2.46
C GLU A 94 -32.21 -12.95 2.62
N ILE A 95 -31.23 -13.67 3.19
CA ILE A 95 -29.83 -13.23 3.29
C ILE A 95 -29.22 -13.12 1.90
N GLU A 96 -29.37 -14.14 1.05
CA GLU A 96 -28.83 -14.15 -0.31
C GLU A 96 -29.33 -12.95 -1.13
N ILE A 97 -30.63 -12.65 -1.05
CA ILE A 97 -31.24 -11.49 -1.73
C ILE A 97 -30.68 -10.17 -1.19
N PHE A 98 -30.42 -10.08 0.12
CA PHE A 98 -29.89 -8.88 0.75
C PHE A 98 -28.42 -8.64 0.35
N GLU A 99 -27.60 -9.69 0.35
CA GLU A 99 -26.19 -9.61 -0.08
C GLU A 99 -26.07 -9.24 -1.56
N GLU A 100 -26.92 -9.79 -2.43
CA GLU A 100 -26.97 -9.40 -3.86
C GLU A 100 -27.36 -7.93 -4.05
N ALA A 101 -28.21 -7.39 -3.17
CA ALA A 101 -28.65 -6.00 -3.24
C ALA A 101 -27.63 -5.00 -2.66
N VAL A 102 -26.74 -5.45 -1.77
CA VAL A 102 -25.75 -4.59 -1.07
C VAL A 102 -24.34 -4.72 -1.67
N GLY A 103 -24.00 -5.83 -2.34
CA GLY A 103 -22.70 -6.01 -2.98
C GLY A 103 -22.48 -5.12 -4.21
N GLU A 104 -21.57 -4.13 -4.12
CA GLU A 104 -20.90 -3.44 -5.22
C GLU A 104 -19.42 -3.84 -5.31
#